data_AF-A0A1I3T3Q0-F1
#
_entry.id   AF-A0A1I3T3Q0-F1
#
_cell.length_a   1.000
_cell.length_b   1.000
_cell.length_c   1.000
_cell.angle_alpha   90.00
_cell.angle_beta   90.00
_cell.angle_gamma   90.00
#
_symmetry.space_group_name_H-M   'P 1'
#
loop_
_entity.id
_entity.type
_entity.pdbx_description
1 polymer ?
#
loop_
_entity_poly.entity_id
_entity_poly.type
_entity_poly.pdbx_seq_one_letter_code
_entity_poly.pdbx_strand_id
1 'polypeptide(L)'
;MPDLTRIKILNIISRNSNYPGLGASSVKESEIMYCYGSQDEFDQMIGKIEQEFDVILTLQQGKDIGEMHVKEFVDGMIEAIAKEEKYEFVQ
;
A
#
# COMPACT_ATOMS: atom_id res chain seq x y z
N MET A 1 8.89 -16.11 6.00
CA MET A 1 7.61 -15.71 6.62
C MET A 1 6.99 -14.69 5.67
N PRO A 2 5.72 -14.82 5.25
CA PRO A 2 5.08 -13.74 4.49
C PRO A 2 5.22 -12.46 5.33
N ASP A 3 5.83 -11.46 4.73
CA ASP A 3 6.25 -10.22 5.38
C ASP A 3 5.07 -9.60 6.17
N LEU A 4 5.21 -9.41 7.48
CA LEU A 4 4.14 -8.85 8.31
C LEU A 4 3.67 -7.49 7.74
N THR A 5 4.60 -6.74 7.17
CA THR A 5 4.39 -5.51 6.41
C THR A 5 3.44 -5.71 5.23
N ARG A 6 3.66 -6.75 4.41
CA ARG A 6 2.76 -7.11 3.29
C ARG A 6 1.33 -7.35 3.78
N ILE A 7 1.17 -8.12 4.84
CA ILE A 7 -0.16 -8.45 5.40
C ILE A 7 -0.88 -7.19 5.89
N LYS A 8 -0.15 -6.27 6.54
CA LYS A 8 -0.71 -4.99 6.99
C LYS A 8 -1.16 -4.12 5.81
N ILE A 9 -0.33 -3.98 4.77
CA ILE A 9 -0.67 -3.19 3.58
C ILE A 9 -1.89 -3.78 2.87
N LEU A 10 -1.94 -5.10 2.66
CA LEU A 10 -3.11 -5.76 2.06
C LEU A 10 -4.38 -5.57 2.90
N ASN A 11 -4.28 -5.58 4.23
CA ASN A 11 -5.41 -5.26 5.11
C ASN A 11 -5.89 -3.81 4.93
N ILE A 12 -4.98 -2.85 4.76
CA ILE A 12 -5.33 -1.45 4.50
C ILE A 12 -6.07 -1.34 3.17
N ILE A 13 -5.56 -1.96 2.10
CA ILE A 13 -6.23 -1.98 0.80
C ILE A 13 -7.64 -2.56 0.93
N SER A 14 -7.76 -3.72 1.59
CA SER A 14 -9.05 -4.39 1.77
C SER A 14 -10.08 -3.54 2.51
N ARG A 15 -9.68 -2.85 3.59
CA ARG A 15 -10.56 -2.02 4.42
C ARG A 15 -10.96 -0.70 3.78
N ASN A 16 -10.15 -0.18 2.86
CA ASN A 16 -10.43 1.04 2.13
C ASN A 16 -11.07 0.78 0.77
N SER A 17 -11.20 -0.48 0.38
CA SER A 17 -11.86 -0.82 -0.87
C SER A 17 -13.38 -0.66 -0.77
N ASN A 18 -13.99 -0.36 -1.91
CA ASN A 18 -15.45 -0.32 -2.11
C ASN A 18 -16.18 -1.64 -1.80
N TYR A 19 -15.46 -2.68 -1.36
CA TYR A 19 -15.99 -3.97 -0.95
C TYR A 19 -15.88 -4.14 0.57
N PRO A 20 -16.78 -3.54 1.36
CA PRO A 20 -16.80 -3.71 2.80
C PRO A 20 -16.99 -5.20 3.16
N GLY A 21 -16.04 -5.78 3.90
CA GLY A 21 -16.11 -7.15 4.40
C GLY A 21 -15.21 -8.17 3.68
N LEU A 22 -14.51 -7.77 2.63
CA LEU A 22 -13.37 -8.54 2.12
C LEU A 22 -12.25 -8.45 3.16
N GLY A 23 -11.79 -9.58 3.69
CA GLY A 23 -10.56 -9.62 4.50
C GLY A 23 -9.32 -9.51 3.61
N ALA A 24 -8.11 -9.31 4.16
CA ALA A 24 -6.89 -9.24 3.33
C ALA A 24 -6.72 -10.40 2.34
N SER A 25 -7.24 -11.59 2.65
CA SER A 25 -7.24 -12.78 1.79
C SER A 25 -8.07 -12.62 0.50
N SER A 26 -8.87 -11.57 0.39
CA SER A 26 -9.75 -11.28 -0.74
C SER A 26 -9.15 -10.29 -1.73
N VAL A 27 -8.09 -9.57 -1.32
CA VAL A 27 -7.31 -8.75 -2.24
C VAL A 27 -6.41 -9.68 -3.05
N LYS A 28 -6.61 -9.67 -4.37
CA LYS A 28 -5.80 -10.49 -5.28
C LYS A 28 -4.64 -9.65 -5.76
N GLU A 29 -3.43 -10.13 -5.46
CA GLU A 29 -2.18 -9.50 -5.89
C GLU A 29 -2.03 -9.37 -7.42
N SER A 30 -2.78 -10.18 -8.19
CA SER A 30 -2.81 -10.17 -9.66
C SER A 30 -3.83 -9.20 -10.27
N GLU A 31 -4.65 -8.53 -9.47
CA GLU A 31 -5.61 -7.52 -9.96
C GLU A 31 -4.96 -6.14 -9.93
N ILE A 32 -5.50 -5.20 -10.70
CA ILE A 32 -5.08 -3.80 -10.69
C ILE A 32 -5.71 -3.04 -9.52
N MET A 33 -5.06 -1.98 -9.06
CA MET A 33 -5.53 -1.17 -7.94
C MET A 33 -6.90 -0.53 -8.19
N TYR A 34 -7.25 -0.19 -9.44
CA TYR A 34 -8.60 0.31 -9.80
C TYR A 34 -9.74 -0.64 -9.42
N CYS A 35 -9.49 -1.94 -9.23
CA CYS A 35 -10.48 -2.87 -8.71
C CYS A 35 -10.83 -2.60 -7.22
N TYR A 36 -9.97 -1.87 -6.51
CA TYR A 36 -10.04 -1.66 -5.07
C TYR A 36 -10.25 -0.20 -4.68
N GLY A 37 -10.30 0.74 -5.62
CA GLY A 37 -10.57 2.13 -5.30
C GLY A 37 -10.39 3.08 -6.48
N SER A 38 -10.64 4.34 -6.19
CA SER A 38 -10.39 5.51 -7.03
C SER A 38 -9.12 6.24 -6.57
N GLN A 39 -8.67 7.23 -7.34
CA GLN A 39 -7.46 8.00 -7.01
C GLN A 39 -7.52 8.62 -5.61
N ASP A 40 -8.65 9.22 -5.23
CA ASP A 40 -8.83 9.82 -3.90
C ASP A 40 -8.77 8.76 -2.78
N GLU A 41 -9.24 7.54 -3.05
CA GLU A 41 -9.16 6.42 -2.11
C GLU A 41 -7.72 5.89 -2.01
N PHE A 42 -6.94 5.92 -3.08
CA PHE A 42 -5.53 5.56 -3.05
C PHE A 42 -4.72 6.55 -2.21
N ASP A 43 -4.97 7.85 -2.35
CA ASP A 43 -4.33 8.88 -1.52
C ASP A 43 -4.63 8.67 -0.02
N GLN A 44 -5.88 8.30 0.31
CA GLN A 44 -6.25 7.91 1.68
C GLN A 44 -5.59 6.60 2.14
N MET A 45 -5.44 5.62 1.24
CA MET A 45 -4.73 4.38 1.54
C MET A 45 -3.26 4.64 1.87
N ILE A 46 -2.58 5.47 1.09
CA ILE A 46 -1.18 5.86 1.33
C ILE A 46 -1.06 6.56 2.68
N GLY A 47 -1.91 7.55 2.97
CA GLY A 47 -1.89 8.25 4.25
C GLY A 47 -2.09 7.32 5.45
N LYS A 48 -2.90 6.25 5.30
CA LYS A 48 -3.06 5.22 6.33
C LYS A 48 -1.83 4.32 6.47
N ILE A 49 -1.12 4.03 5.38
CA ILE A 49 0.15 3.29 5.41
C ILE A 49 1.21 4.13 6.11
N GLU A 50 1.34 5.41 5.75
CA GLU A 50 2.26 6.36 6.40
C GLU A 50 2.03 6.41 7.92
N GLN A 51 0.78 6.51 8.36
CA GLN A 51 0.42 6.51 9.79
C GLN A 51 0.69 5.17 10.49
N GLU A 52 0.45 4.04 9.83
CA GLU A 52 0.64 2.70 10.43
C GLU A 52 2.11 2.36 10.63
N PHE A 53 2.99 2.90 9.78
CA PHE A 53 4.43 2.61 9.80
C PHE A 53 5.30 3.78 10.25
N ASP A 54 4.71 4.95 10.56
CA ASP A 54 5.39 6.19 10.93
C ASP A 54 6.44 6.64 9.90
N VAL A 55 6.07 6.58 8.61
CA VAL A 55 6.94 6.94 7.48
C VAL A 55 6.31 8.00 6.60
N ILE A 56 7.12 8.69 5.78
CA ILE A 56 6.64 9.60 4.74
C ILE A 56 6.94 8.98 3.37
N LEU A 57 5.89 8.61 2.64
CA LEU A 57 6.01 7.90 1.38
C LEU A 57 5.91 8.89 0.22
N THR A 58 7.06 9.14 -0.41
CA THR A 58 7.09 10.00 -1.61
C THR A 58 6.86 9.14 -2.85
N LEU A 59 5.60 9.07 -3.31
CA LEU A 59 5.31 8.43 -4.60
C LEU A 59 5.89 9.26 -5.75
N GLN A 60 6.47 8.58 -6.74
CA GLN A 60 6.96 9.26 -7.94
C GLN A 60 5.79 9.91 -8.67
N GLN A 61 5.86 11.23 -8.81
CA GLN A 61 4.86 12.00 -9.55
C GLN A 61 4.72 11.45 -10.98
N GLY A 62 3.48 11.16 -11.40
CA GLY A 62 3.16 10.71 -12.75
C GLY A 62 2.96 9.20 -12.92
N LYS A 63 3.06 8.39 -11.86
CA LYS A 63 2.57 7.00 -11.90
C LYS A 63 1.10 6.95 -11.51
N ASP A 64 0.26 6.43 -12.40
CA ASP A 64 -1.13 6.07 -12.08
C ASP A 64 -1.12 4.80 -11.21
N ILE A 65 -1.42 4.97 -9.93
CA ILE A 65 -1.48 3.87 -8.97
C ILE A 65 -2.55 2.86 -9.37
N GLY A 66 -3.67 3.35 -9.93
CA GLY A 66 -4.82 2.53 -10.32
C GLY A 66 -4.48 1.49 -11.39
N GLU A 67 -3.56 1.80 -12.29
CA GLU A 67 -3.10 0.88 -13.35
C GLU A 67 -2.08 -0.16 -12.85
N MET A 68 -1.50 0.04 -11.66
CA MET A 68 -0.54 -0.91 -11.09
C MET A 68 -1.25 -2.17 -10.60
N HIS A 69 -0.59 -3.32 -10.71
CA HIS A 69 -1.05 -4.50 -9.99
C HIS A 69 -0.88 -4.28 -8.48
N VAL A 70 -1.79 -4.84 -7.69
CA VAL A 70 -1.70 -4.82 -6.23
C VAL A 70 -0.34 -5.31 -5.76
N LYS A 71 0.20 -6.38 -6.38
CA LYS A 71 1.54 -6.86 -6.06
C LYS A 71 2.61 -5.77 -6.21
N GLU A 72 2.60 -5.06 -7.32
CA GLU A 72 3.60 -4.03 -7.64
C GLU A 72 3.47 -2.84 -6.68
N PHE A 73 2.24 -2.46 -6.35
CA PHE A 73 1.98 -1.43 -5.35
C PHE A 73 2.52 -1.85 -3.99
N VAL A 74 2.15 -3.04 -3.51
CA VAL A 74 2.58 -3.54 -2.20
C VAL A 74 4.09 -3.73 -2.13
N ASP A 75 4.71 -4.28 -3.18
CA ASP A 75 6.17 -4.43 -3.28
C ASP A 75 6.85 -3.04 -3.20
N GLY A 76 6.33 -2.04 -3.93
CA GLY A 76 6.84 -0.67 -3.90
C GLY A 76 6.70 0.00 -2.53
N MET A 77 5.60 -0.23 -1.82
CA MET A 77 5.39 0.28 -0.46
C MET A 77 6.36 -0.35 0.54
N ILE A 78 6.57 -1.67 0.47
CA ILE A 78 7.53 -2.37 1.33
C ILE A 78 8.94 -1.83 1.12
N GLU A 79 9.35 -1.65 -0.14
CA GLU A 79 10.67 -1.08 -0.45
C GLU A 79 10.83 0.36 0.03
N ALA A 80 9.77 1.17 -0.02
CA ALA A 80 9.79 2.54 0.47
C ALA A 80 9.90 2.60 2.00
N ILE A 81 9.09 1.81 2.72
CA ILE A 81 9.15 1.69 4.18
C ILE A 81 10.56 1.26 4.62
N ALA A 82 11.11 0.21 3.99
CA ALA A 82 12.44 -0.30 4.32
C ALA A 82 13.59 0.68 3.97
N LYS A 83 13.34 1.68 3.13
CA LYS A 83 14.31 2.76 2.86
C LYS A 83 14.24 3.83 3.94
N GLU A 84 13.05 4.25 4.35
CA GLU A 84 12.87 5.26 5.40
C GLU A 84 13.43 4.77 6.75
N GLU A 85 13.17 3.52 7.14
CA GLU A 85 13.76 2.94 8.37
C GLU A 85 15.29 3.01 8.38
N LYS A 86 15.95 2.92 7.21
CA LYS A 86 17.41 3.02 7.14
C LYS A 86 17.95 4.42 7.37
N TYR A 87 17.15 5.46 7.15
CA TYR A 87 17.59 6.84 7.36
C TYR A 87 17.51 7.27 8.82
N GLU A 88 16.64 6.67 9.63
CA GLU A 88 16.56 6.96 11.07
C GLU A 88 17.77 6.45 11.87
N PHE A 89 18.45 5.38 11.43
CA PHE A 89 19.62 4.82 12.13
C PHE A 89 20.95 5.52 11.82
N VAL A 90 20.96 6.56 10.98
CA VAL A 90 22.18 7.27 10.54
C VAL A 90 22.24 8.72 11.06
N GLN A 91 21.30 9.13 11.93
CA GLN A 91 21.32 10.43 12.62
C GLN A 91 21.69 10.29 14.11
#